data_AF-A0AAU9TRF8-F1
#
_entry.id   AF-A0AAU9TRF8-F1
#
_cell.length_a   1.000
_cell.length_b   1.000
_cell.length_c   1.000
_cell.angle_alpha   90.00
_cell.angle_beta   90.00
_cell.angle_gamma   90.00
#
_symmetry.space_group_name_H-M   'P 1'
#
loop_
_entity.id
_entity.type
_entity.pdbx_description
1 polymer ?
#
loop_
_entity_poly.entity_id
_entity_poly.type
_entity_poly.pdbx_seq_one_letter_code
_entity_poly.pdbx_strand_id
1 'polypeptide(L)'
;MKPYPGIHERRNKKRIFNYRLSRARRIIENDFGILCVVFRVFTKPIPLKPANCELVVIACVYLHNFLRRNSVSRSMYTPPQTFYIEDSEAFCIREQFANYFISPEGSVPWQNNVA
;
A
#
# COMPACT_ATOMS: atom_id res chain seq x y z
N MET A 1 -9.94 6.55 8.85
CA MET A 1 -10.77 7.51 8.09
C MET A 1 -11.47 6.82 6.93
N LYS A 2 -12.77 6.99 6.70
CA LYS A 2 -13.45 6.27 5.58
C LYS A 2 -13.33 7.07 4.28
N PRO A 3 -13.07 6.43 3.12
CA PRO A 3 -13.18 7.10 1.82
C PRO A 3 -14.64 7.47 1.53
N TYR A 4 -14.86 8.49 0.69
CA TYR A 4 -16.20 8.79 0.17
C TYR A 4 -16.71 7.63 -0.69
N PRO A 5 -17.98 7.21 -0.54
CA PRO A 5 -18.55 6.13 -1.33
C PRO A 5 -18.92 6.60 -2.75
N GLY A 6 -18.90 5.65 -3.70
CA GLY A 6 -19.31 5.86 -5.09
C GLY A 6 -18.19 6.29 -6.03
N ILE A 7 -18.52 6.34 -7.32
CA ILE A 7 -17.62 6.83 -8.38
C ILE A 7 -17.76 8.35 -8.45
N HIS A 8 -16.63 9.03 -8.55
CA HIS A 8 -16.58 10.49 -8.61
C HIS A 8 -15.88 10.94 -9.90
N GLU A 9 -16.39 12.02 -10.49
CA GLU A 9 -15.84 12.62 -11.70
C GLU A 9 -14.41 13.11 -11.52
N ARG A 10 -13.67 13.25 -12.62
CA ARG A 10 -12.33 13.84 -12.61
C ARG A 10 -12.42 15.26 -12.05
N ARG A 11 -11.44 15.65 -11.22
CA ARG A 11 -11.35 16.96 -10.51
C ARG A 11 -12.37 17.20 -9.39
N ASN A 12 -13.24 16.24 -9.06
CA ASN A 12 -14.10 16.34 -7.89
C ASN A 12 -13.29 16.32 -6.57
N LYS A 13 -13.62 17.19 -5.61
CA LYS A 13 -12.98 17.26 -4.29
C LYS A 13 -12.97 15.90 -3.56
N LYS A 14 -14.05 15.12 -3.65
CA LYS A 14 -14.18 13.77 -3.06
C LYS A 14 -13.21 12.78 -3.71
N ARG A 15 -13.04 12.83 -5.04
CA ARG A 15 -12.08 11.98 -5.77
C ARG A 15 -10.64 12.29 -5.37
N ILE A 16 -10.29 13.58 -5.31
CA ILE A 16 -8.94 14.03 -4.92
C ILE A 16 -8.64 13.58 -3.49
N PHE A 17 -9.59 13.73 -2.58
CA PHE A 17 -9.46 13.23 -1.21
C PHE A 17 -9.25 11.71 -1.17
N ASN A 18 -10.10 10.93 -1.84
CA ASN A 18 -9.97 9.47 -1.89
C ASN A 18 -8.61 9.03 -2.46
N TYR A 19 -8.15 9.68 -3.53
CA TYR A 19 -6.84 9.41 -4.11
C TYR A 19 -5.70 9.66 -3.11
N ARG A 20 -5.68 10.81 -2.45
CA ARG A 20 -4.67 11.14 -1.42
C ARG A 20 -4.71 10.16 -0.25
N LEU A 21 -5.91 9.81 0.20
CA LEU A 21 -6.10 8.86 1.29
C LEU A 21 -5.58 7.46 0.91
N SER A 22 -5.87 6.98 -0.31
CA SER A 22 -5.35 5.71 -0.81
C SER A 22 -3.83 5.73 -0.96
N ARG A 23 -3.25 6.83 -1.47
CA ARG A 23 -1.79 7.03 -1.52
C ARG A 23 -1.14 6.93 -0.14
N ALA A 24 -1.70 7.61 0.86
CA ALA A 24 -1.19 7.56 2.23
C ALA A 24 -1.29 6.14 2.82
N ARG A 25 -2.42 5.45 2.61
CA ARG A 25 -2.59 4.07 3.05
C ARG A 25 -1.56 3.12 2.46
N ARG A 26 -1.33 3.18 1.14
CA ARG A 26 -0.36 2.29 0.48
C ARG A 26 1.03 2.45 1.07
N ILE A 27 1.47 3.67 1.37
CA ILE A 27 2.75 3.92 2.03
C ILE A 27 2.79 3.26 3.41
N ILE A 28 1.77 3.50 4.24
CA ILE A 28 1.69 2.96 5.60
C ILE A 28 1.60 1.43 5.59
N GLU A 29 0.81 0.85 4.69
CA GLU A 29 0.63 -0.60 4.57
C GLU A 29 1.93 -1.30 4.12
N ASN A 30 2.69 -0.70 3.21
CA ASN A 30 4.00 -1.21 2.81
C ASN A 30 4.98 -1.21 3.99
N ASP A 31 5.12 -0.07 4.67
CA ASP A 31 6.04 0.07 5.81
C ASP A 31 5.64 -0.88 6.95
N PHE A 32 4.35 -0.92 7.28
CA PHE A 32 3.83 -1.79 8.34
C PHE A 32 3.95 -3.28 7.98
N GLY A 33 3.78 -3.65 6.72
CA GLY A 33 4.02 -5.00 6.24
C GLY A 33 5.45 -5.47 6.53
N ILE A 34 6.44 -4.63 6.24
CA ILE A 34 7.85 -4.91 6.54
C ILE A 34 8.07 -5.01 8.05
N LEU A 35 7.52 -4.07 8.82
CA LEU A 35 7.62 -4.11 10.28
C LEU A 35 7.03 -5.40 10.86
N CYS A 36 5.88 -5.87 10.37
CA CYS A 36 5.26 -7.12 10.84
C CYS A 36 6.07 -8.37 10.48
N VAL A 37 6.62 -8.43 9.27
CA VAL A 37 7.42 -9.58 8.80
C VAL A 37 8.73 -9.68 9.58
N VAL A 38 9.39 -8.54 9.82
CA VAL A 38 10.67 -8.47 10.54
C VAL A 38 10.46 -8.60 12.04
N PHE A 39 9.61 -7.75 12.60
CA PHE A 39 9.32 -7.68 14.04
C PHE A 39 8.07 -8.49 14.34
N ARG A 40 8.27 -9.79 14.56
CA ARG A 40 7.21 -10.77 14.84
C ARG A 40 6.29 -10.37 16.01
N VAL A 41 6.71 -9.44 16.87
CA VAL A 41 5.88 -8.87 17.94
C VAL A 41 4.56 -8.28 17.43
N PHE A 42 4.50 -7.78 16.19
CA PHE A 42 3.26 -7.23 15.61
C PHE A 42 2.33 -8.28 15.00
N THR A 43 2.77 -9.54 14.88
CA THR A 43 1.95 -10.62 14.29
C THR A 43 0.91 -11.20 15.26
N LYS A 44 1.06 -10.90 16.55
CA LYS A 44 0.16 -11.34 17.62
C LYS A 44 -0.22 -10.15 18.50
N PRO A 45 -1.34 -10.22 19.23
CA PRO A 45 -1.64 -9.24 20.27
C PRO A 45 -0.46 -9.12 21.25
N ILE A 46 -0.03 -7.90 21.53
CA ILE A 46 1.09 -7.62 22.43
C ILE A 46 0.57 -7.71 23.87
N PRO A 47 1.02 -8.67 24.70
CA PRO A 47 0.51 -8.87 26.05
C PRO A 47 1.15 -7.90 27.05
N LEU A 48 1.11 -6.60 26.75
CA LEU A 48 1.68 -5.53 27.57
C LEU A 48 0.63 -4.45 27.82
N LYS A 49 0.88 -3.59 28.82
CA LYS A 49 0.08 -2.38 29.04
C LYS A 49 0.23 -1.43 27.84
N PRO A 50 -0.80 -0.62 27.51
CA PRO A 50 -0.76 0.29 26.36
C PRO A 50 0.49 1.19 26.30
N ALA A 51 0.91 1.75 27.44
CA ALA A 51 2.12 2.57 27.53
C ALA A 51 3.40 1.82 27.12
N ASN A 52 3.50 0.53 27.45
CA ASN A 52 4.65 -0.29 27.07
C ASN A 52 4.55 -0.71 25.60
N CYS A 53 3.33 -0.96 25.08
CA CYS A 53 3.12 -1.22 23.66
C CYS A 53 3.60 -0.05 22.79
N GLU A 54 3.34 1.19 23.22
CA GLU A 54 3.81 2.39 22.52
C GLU A 54 5.34 2.43 22.45
N LEU A 55 6.03 2.15 23.55
CA LEU A 55 7.49 2.06 23.58
C LEU A 55 8.03 0.98 22.63
N VAL A 56 7.38 -0.19 22.58
CA VAL A 56 7.74 -1.27 21.63
C VAL A 56 7.60 -0.80 20.19
N VAL A 57 6.49 -0.15 19.84
CA VAL A 57 6.26 0.39 18.50
C VAL A 57 7.36 1.40 18.13
N ILE A 58 7.63 2.37 19.01
CA ILE A 58 8.65 3.39 18.79
C ILE A 58 10.04 2.76 18.63
N ALA A 59 10.39 1.77 19.47
CA ALA A 59 11.67 1.06 19.38
C ALA A 59 11.83 0.33 18.04
N CYS A 60 10.78 -0.35 17.55
CA CYS A 60 10.79 -1.00 16.24
C CYS A 60 10.96 0.02 15.10
N VAL A 61 10.35 1.19 15.18
CA VAL A 61 10.51 2.27 14.19
C VAL A 61 11.95 2.79 14.19
N TYR A 62 12.55 3.03 15.36
CA TYR A 62 13.95 3.44 15.45
C TYR A 62 14.88 2.38 14.87
N LEU A 63 14.63 1.10 15.16
CA LEU A 63 15.44 0.00 14.64
C LEU A 63 15.29 -0.16 13.13
N HIS A 64 14.08 -0.03 12.58
CA HIS A 64 13.84 0.02 11.13
C HIS A 64 14.67 1.12 10.46
N ASN A 65 14.62 2.34 11.01
CA ASN A 65 15.38 3.48 10.49
C ASN A 65 16.89 3.26 10.59
N PHE A 66 17.36 2.67 11.68
CA PHE A 66 18.76 2.31 11.87
C PHE A 66 19.23 1.29 10.82
N LEU A 67 18.48 0.20 10.60
CA LEU A 67 18.80 -0.83 9.61
C LEU A 67 18.80 -0.29 8.17
N ARG A 68 17.97 0.71 7.87
CA ARG A 68 17.95 1.36 6.56
C ARG A 68 19.00 2.45 6.37
N ARG A 69 19.76 2.83 7.41
CA ARG A 69 20.71 3.95 7.36
C ARG A 69 21.91 3.65 6.45
N ASN A 70 22.49 2.46 6.55
CA ASN A 70 23.64 2.03 5.74
C ASN A 70 23.18 1.33 4.46
N SER A 71 23.86 1.54 3.32
CA SER A 71 23.48 0.96 2.03
C SER A 71 23.51 -0.57 2.00
N VAL A 72 24.51 -1.19 2.64
CA VAL A 72 24.66 -2.65 2.74
C VAL A 72 23.59 -3.24 3.65
N SER A 73 23.36 -2.63 4.82
CA SER A 73 22.30 -3.08 5.73
C SER A 73 20.92 -2.91 5.11
N ARG A 74 20.69 -1.80 4.38
CA ARG A 74 19.44 -1.54 3.66
C ARG A 74 19.18 -2.56 2.57
N SER A 75 20.18 -2.95 1.78
CA SER A 75 19.98 -3.94 0.71
C SER A 75 19.65 -5.33 1.25
N MET A 76 20.15 -5.68 2.44
CA MET A 76 19.79 -6.94 3.11
C MET A 76 18.42 -6.86 3.80
N TYR A 77 18.11 -5.72 4.45
CA TYR A 77 16.92 -5.53 5.25
C TYR A 77 15.66 -5.24 4.42
N THR A 78 15.80 -4.35 3.43
CA THR A 78 14.76 -3.97 2.46
C THR A 78 15.38 -3.97 1.06
N PRO A 79 15.58 -5.16 0.44
CA PRO A 79 16.13 -5.24 -0.90
C PRO A 79 15.32 -4.42 -1.92
N PRO A 80 15.92 -4.05 -3.06
CA PRO A 80 15.18 -3.41 -4.16
C PRO A 80 13.90 -4.20 -4.47
N GLN A 81 12.80 -3.49 -4.77
CA GLN A 81 11.45 -4.05 -5.00
C GLN A 81 10.66 -4.47 -3.73
N THR A 82 11.23 -4.34 -2.53
CA THR A 82 10.47 -4.59 -1.28
C THR A 82 9.33 -3.58 -1.09
N PHE A 83 9.60 -2.31 -1.41
CA PHE A 83 8.56 -1.28 -1.40
C PHE A 83 7.91 -1.20 -2.78
N TYR A 84 6.58 -1.11 -2.81
CA TYR A 84 5.88 -0.71 -4.03
C TYR A 84 6.29 0.72 -4.38
N ILE A 85 7.07 0.84 -5.44
CA ILE A 85 7.29 2.09 -6.15
C ILE A 85 6.12 2.21 -7.13
N GLU A 86 5.48 3.37 -7.20
CA GLU A 86 4.52 3.62 -8.27
C GLU A 86 5.28 3.69 -9.58
N ASP A 87 5.36 2.54 -10.24
CA ASP A 87 5.91 2.46 -11.57
C ASP A 87 4.89 3.03 -12.54
N SER A 88 5.30 4.06 -13.29
CA SER A 88 4.47 4.64 -14.34
C SER A 88 4.16 3.58 -15.40
N GLU A 89 5.03 2.59 -15.57
CA GLU A 89 4.83 1.46 -16.48
C GLU A 89 3.68 0.56 -16.04
N ALA A 90 3.57 0.24 -14.74
CA ALA A 90 2.46 -0.55 -14.21
C ALA A 90 1.10 0.16 -14.40
N PHE A 91 1.10 1.51 -14.34
CA PHE A 91 -0.09 2.30 -14.68
C PHE A 91 -0.45 2.17 -16.16
N CYS A 92 0.53 2.30 -17.06
CA CYS A 92 0.34 2.12 -18.50
C CYS A 92 -0.15 0.72 -18.86
N ILE A 93 0.43 -0.33 -18.27
CA ILE A 93 0.01 -1.72 -18.46
C ILE A 93 -1.44 -1.92 -18.01
N ARG A 94 -1.80 -1.35 -16.84
CA ARG A 94 -3.20 -1.40 -16.37
C ARG A 94 -4.14 -0.71 -17.33
N GLU A 95 -3.75 0.44 -17.90
CA GLU A 95 -4.56 1.19 -18.86
C GLU A 95 -4.69 0.43 -20.19
N GLN A 96 -3.62 -0.22 -20.66
CA GLN A 96 -3.66 -1.11 -21.83
C GLN A 96 -4.63 -2.28 -21.64
N PHE A 97 -4.55 -3.00 -20.51
CA PHE A 97 -5.49 -4.08 -20.21
C PHE A 97 -6.92 -3.57 -20.05
N ALA A 98 -7.11 -2.44 -19.38
CA ALA A 98 -8.43 -1.83 -19.25
C ALA A 98 -9.04 -1.54 -20.62
N ASN A 99 -8.28 -0.95 -21.54
CA ASN A 99 -8.72 -0.68 -22.92
C ASN A 99 -9.02 -1.96 -23.70
N TYR A 100 -8.19 -3.00 -23.55
CA TYR A 100 -8.42 -4.30 -24.19
C TYR A 100 -9.74 -4.95 -23.73
N PHE A 101 -10.06 -4.93 -22.43
CA PHE A 101 -11.31 -5.54 -21.93
C PHE A 101 -12.59 -4.84 -22.40
N ILE A 102 -12.49 -3.62 -22.92
CA ILE A 102 -13.61 -2.88 -23.55
C ILE A 102 -13.56 -2.95 -25.07
N SER A 103 -12.50 -3.53 -25.66
CA SER A 103 -12.39 -3.70 -27.11
C SER A 103 -13.28 -4.83 -27.60
N PRO A 104 -13.64 -4.86 -28.90
CA PRO A 104 -14.41 -5.95 -29.48
C PRO A 104 -13.80 -7.33 -29.25
N GLU A 105 -12.46 -7.42 -29.22
CA GLU A 105 -11.70 -8.66 -29.08
C GLU A 105 -11.58 -9.14 -27.63
N GLY A 106 -11.53 -8.22 -26.66
CA GLY A 106 -11.37 -8.55 -25.23
C GLY A 106 -12.67 -8.54 -24.43
N SER A 107 -13.75 -8.01 -25.00
CA SER A 107 -15.06 -7.94 -24.33
C SER A 107 -15.74 -9.31 -24.26
N VAL A 108 -16.34 -9.63 -23.11
CA VAL A 108 -17.11 -10.88 -22.93
C VAL A 108 -18.62 -10.59 -22.82
N PRO A 109 -19.51 -11.48 -23.32
CA PRO A 109 -20.95 -11.23 -23.41
C PRO A 109 -21.65 -10.91 -22.07
N TRP A 110 -21.10 -11.33 -20.94
CA TRP A 110 -21.70 -11.15 -19.61
C TRP A 110 -21.09 -10.00 -18.79
N GLN A 111 -20.06 -9.30 -19.28
CA GLN A 111 -19.32 -8.32 -18.47
C GLN A 111 -20.15 -7.11 -18.02
N ASN A 112 -21.24 -6.81 -18.73
CA ASN A 112 -22.16 -5.72 -18.40
C ASN A 112 -23.45 -6.19 -17.69
N ASN A 113 -23.60 -7.50 -17.46
CA ASN A 113 -24.79 -8.09 -16.84
C ASN A 113 -24.60 -8.32 -15.33
N VAL A 114 -23.83 -7.45 -14.67
CA VAL A 114 -23.64 -7.52 -13.23
C VAL A 114 -24.80 -6.78 -12.57
N ALA A 115 -25.66 -7.54 -11.88
CA ALA A 115 -26.77 -7.07 -11.06
C ALA A 115 -26.30 -6.21 -9.87
#